data_AF-A0A3B9WDK6-F1
#
_entry.id   AF-A0A3B9WDK6-F1
#
_cell.length_a   1.000
_cell.length_b   1.000
_cell.length_c   1.000
_cell.angle_alpha   90.00
_cell.angle_beta   90.00
_cell.angle_gamma   90.00
#
_symmetry.space_group_name_H-M   'P 1'
#
loop_
_entity.id
_entity.type
_entity.pdbx_description
1 polymer ?
#
loop_
_entity_poly.entity_id
_entity_poly.type
_entity_poly.pdbx_seq_one_letter_code
_entity_poly.pdbx_strand_id
1 'polypeptide(L)'
;MTTSTSAHVPRNSGRPGAAPPDTAPPDAQVAAHVSVGRAGEELIADLLQRSGWRILDRNWRPAVGPGAPRGELDVVAERQGTVTVFEVKTRSGGDFGHPAEAVGWEKLRRLHVLARAWAREHRAVAIPGVDVVAVHWPRGGTPRVEHMGSLGWL
;
A
#
# COMPACT_ATOMS: atom_id res chain seq x y z
N MET A 1 10.60 2.61 -75.46
CA MET A 1 10.58 1.16 -75.16
C MET A 1 11.65 0.94 -74.09
N THR A 2 11.35 1.16 -72.80
CA THR A 2 10.98 0.13 -71.79
C THR A 2 11.96 -1.04 -71.84
N THR A 3 12.86 -1.25 -70.87
CA THR A 3 12.72 -1.60 -69.44
C THR A 3 14.16 -1.71 -68.86
N SER A 4 14.49 -1.86 -67.58
CA SER A 4 13.91 -1.65 -66.26
C SER A 4 15.01 -2.09 -65.28
N THR A 5 15.16 -1.34 -64.19
CA THR A 5 16.05 -1.53 -63.02
C THR A 5 15.93 -2.91 -62.36
N SER A 6 17.03 -3.42 -61.78
CA SER A 6 16.95 -4.29 -60.59
C SER A 6 18.22 -4.24 -59.74
N ALA A 7 18.15 -3.50 -58.63
CA ALA A 7 19.12 -3.53 -57.53
C ALA A 7 18.56 -4.47 -56.44
N HIS A 8 19.40 -5.39 -55.99
CA HIS A 8 19.09 -6.39 -54.97
C HIS A 8 19.12 -5.76 -53.57
N VAL A 9 17.99 -5.78 -52.87
CA VAL A 9 17.84 -5.35 -51.47
C VAL A 9 17.74 -6.60 -50.57
N PRO A 10 18.53 -6.74 -49.49
CA PRO A 10 18.35 -7.83 -48.54
C PRO A 10 17.11 -7.59 -47.67
N ARG A 11 16.33 -8.67 -47.48
CA ARG A 11 15.08 -8.70 -46.71
C ARG A 11 15.37 -8.61 -45.20
N ASN A 12 14.95 -7.52 -44.56
CA ASN A 12 14.85 -7.45 -43.10
C ASN A 12 13.53 -8.10 -42.66
N SER A 13 13.61 -9.23 -41.96
CA SER A 13 12.48 -9.90 -41.31
C SER A 13 12.02 -9.09 -40.10
N GLY A 14 11.02 -8.24 -40.29
CA GLY A 14 10.36 -7.53 -39.20
C GLY A 14 9.71 -8.50 -38.20
N ARG A 15 10.21 -8.53 -36.96
CA ARG A 15 9.39 -8.89 -35.81
C ARG A 15 8.36 -7.77 -35.61
N PRO A 16 7.08 -8.05 -35.33
CA PRO A 16 6.18 -7.00 -34.85
C PRO A 16 6.72 -6.49 -33.52
N GLY A 17 7.16 -5.23 -33.51
CA GLY A 17 7.53 -4.52 -32.29
C GLY A 17 6.32 -4.47 -31.38
N ALA A 18 6.49 -4.95 -30.15
CA ALA A 18 5.52 -4.81 -29.09
C ALA A 18 5.12 -3.34 -28.94
N ALA A 19 3.82 -3.08 -28.83
CA ALA A 19 3.31 -1.78 -28.47
C ALA A 19 3.95 -1.31 -27.14
N PRO A 20 4.25 -0.01 -26.97
CA PRO A 20 4.77 0.51 -25.71
C PRO A 20 3.74 0.25 -24.59
N PRO A 21 4.19 -0.01 -23.34
CA PRO A 21 3.27 -0.12 -22.21
C PRO A 21 2.54 1.22 -22.05
N ASP A 22 1.22 1.10 -21.90
CA ASP A 22 0.24 2.16 -21.68
C ASP A 22 0.63 3.03 -20.47
N THR A 23 1.45 4.05 -20.68
CA THR A 23 1.82 5.02 -19.65
C THR A 23 0.71 6.05 -19.54
N ALA A 24 -0.22 5.81 -18.61
CA ALA A 24 -1.14 6.83 -18.16
C ALA A 24 -0.36 8.10 -17.74
N PRO A 25 -0.90 9.31 -17.93
CA PRO A 25 -0.25 10.54 -17.50
C PRO A 25 0.13 10.46 -16.00
N PRO A 26 1.26 11.06 -15.57
CA PRO A 26 1.80 10.91 -14.21
C PRO A 26 0.77 11.13 -13.11
N ASP A 27 -0.13 12.10 -13.30
CA ASP A 27 -1.18 12.46 -12.35
C ASP A 27 -2.28 11.40 -12.25
N ALA A 28 -2.63 10.73 -13.35
CA ALA A 28 -3.60 9.65 -13.36
C ALA A 28 -3.04 8.37 -12.72
N GLN A 29 -1.75 8.10 -12.92
CA GLN A 29 -1.06 6.98 -12.27
C GLN A 29 -0.95 7.19 -10.76
N VAL A 30 -0.57 8.40 -10.31
CA VAL A 30 -0.52 8.77 -8.89
C VAL A 30 -1.92 8.77 -8.26
N ALA A 31 -2.93 9.34 -8.92
CA ALA A 31 -4.31 9.29 -8.44
C ALA A 31 -4.86 7.86 -8.36
N ALA A 32 -4.55 7.01 -9.35
CA ALA A 32 -4.90 5.59 -9.31
C ALA A 32 -4.22 4.88 -8.13
N HIS A 33 -2.92 5.11 -7.90
CA HIS A 33 -2.21 4.55 -6.75
C HIS A 33 -2.77 5.03 -5.40
N VAL A 34 -3.12 6.32 -5.27
CA VAL A 34 -3.75 6.88 -4.06
C VAL A 34 -5.14 6.27 -3.84
N SER A 35 -5.94 6.13 -4.90
CA SER A 35 -7.28 5.52 -4.80
C SER A 35 -7.22 4.05 -4.40
N VAL A 36 -6.22 3.30 -4.92
CA VAL A 36 -5.98 1.90 -4.58
C VAL A 36 -5.45 1.77 -3.14
N GLY A 37 -4.56 2.66 -2.71
CA GLY A 37 -4.09 2.73 -1.32
C GLY A 37 -5.25 2.83 -0.34
N ARG A 38 -6.09 3.85 -0.54
CA ARG A 38 -7.29 4.08 0.29
C ARG A 38 -8.29 2.93 0.23
N ALA A 39 -8.47 2.31 -0.94
CA ALA A 39 -9.35 1.14 -1.06
C ALA A 39 -8.83 -0.04 -0.22
N GLY A 40 -7.50 -0.24 -0.16
CA GLY A 40 -6.90 -1.25 0.71
C GLY A 40 -7.08 -0.93 2.19
N GLU A 41 -6.91 0.32 2.61
CA GLU A 41 -7.19 0.75 3.99
C GLU A 41 -8.65 0.49 4.39
N GLU A 42 -9.60 0.80 3.50
CA GLU A 42 -11.03 0.51 3.70
C GLU A 42 -11.26 -0.99 3.87
N LEU A 43 -10.71 -1.81 2.97
CA LEU A 43 -10.82 -3.26 3.02
C LEU A 43 -10.30 -3.84 4.35
N ILE A 44 -9.16 -3.33 4.85
CA ILE A 44 -8.60 -3.78 6.13
C ILE A 44 -9.46 -3.34 7.30
N ALA A 45 -9.93 -2.09 7.34
CA ALA A 45 -10.84 -1.64 8.39
C ALA A 45 -12.10 -2.52 8.47
N ASP A 46 -12.69 -2.80 7.32
CA ASP A 46 -13.84 -3.69 7.16
C ASP A 46 -13.57 -5.12 7.66
N LEU A 47 -12.43 -5.70 7.30
CA LEU A 47 -12.04 -7.04 7.75
C LEU A 47 -11.83 -7.09 9.26
N LEU A 48 -11.14 -6.09 9.82
CA LEU A 48 -10.93 -5.96 11.26
C LEU A 48 -12.28 -5.91 12.00
N GLN A 49 -13.22 -5.09 11.53
CA GLN A 49 -14.56 -5.02 12.11
C GLN A 49 -15.31 -6.36 12.06
N ARG A 50 -15.29 -7.05 10.91
CA ARG A 50 -15.89 -8.39 10.77
C ARG A 50 -15.24 -9.43 11.68
N SER A 51 -13.95 -9.27 11.97
CA SER A 51 -13.18 -10.12 12.89
C SER A 51 -13.30 -9.71 14.36
N GLY A 52 -14.20 -8.78 14.71
CA GLY A 52 -14.51 -8.38 16.09
C GLY A 52 -13.56 -7.33 16.68
N TRP A 53 -12.79 -6.63 15.85
CA TRP A 53 -12.05 -5.45 16.27
C TRP A 53 -12.95 -4.21 16.21
N ARG A 54 -12.72 -3.28 17.14
CA ARG A 54 -13.32 -1.96 17.14
C ARG A 54 -12.34 -0.96 16.54
N ILE A 55 -12.71 -0.31 15.44
CA ILE A 55 -11.91 0.77 14.86
C ILE A 55 -12.00 1.98 15.80
N LEU A 56 -10.84 2.51 16.20
CA LEU A 56 -10.72 3.70 17.03
C LEU A 56 -10.46 4.92 16.16
N ASP A 57 -9.55 4.80 15.19
CA ASP A 57 -9.18 5.85 14.26
C ASP A 57 -8.77 5.30 12.91
N ARG A 58 -8.88 6.14 11.88
CA ARG A 58 -8.37 5.89 10.53
C ARG A 58 -7.70 7.15 10.01
N ASN A 59 -6.60 6.99 9.28
CA ASN A 59 -5.84 8.10 8.71
C ASN A 59 -5.50 9.18 9.76
N TRP A 60 -5.21 8.76 10.99
CA TRP A 60 -4.98 9.68 12.10
C TRP A 60 -3.66 10.43 11.90
N ARG A 61 -3.66 11.72 12.18
CA ARG A 61 -2.47 12.57 12.16
C ARG A 61 -2.35 13.29 13.50
N PRO A 62 -1.12 13.41 14.05
CA PRO A 62 -0.90 14.17 15.27
C PRO A 62 -1.23 15.65 15.06
N ALA A 63 -1.71 16.31 16.11
CA ALA A 63 -1.90 17.76 16.11
C ALA A 63 -0.59 18.49 15.77
N VAL A 64 -0.68 19.54 14.95
CA VAL A 64 0.48 20.33 14.52
C VAL A 64 0.95 21.24 15.65
N GLY A 65 2.25 21.18 15.96
CA GLY A 65 2.87 22.06 16.95
C GLY A 65 4.37 21.83 17.09
N PRO A 66 5.08 22.70 17.85
CA PRO A 66 6.49 22.51 18.15
C PRO A 66 6.73 21.14 18.79
N GLY A 67 7.63 20.34 18.21
CA GLY A 67 7.95 18.99 18.71
C GLY A 67 6.90 17.91 18.41
N ALA A 68 5.82 18.23 17.69
CA ALA A 68 4.87 17.21 17.23
C ALA A 68 5.55 16.29 16.18
N PRO A 69 5.39 14.97 16.29
CA PRO A 69 5.88 14.07 15.25
C PRO A 69 5.12 14.31 13.95
N ARG A 70 5.74 13.97 12.82
CA ARG A 70 5.11 14.04 11.50
C ARG A 70 4.78 12.64 11.00
N GLY A 71 3.63 12.50 10.36
CA GLY A 71 3.19 11.28 9.71
C GLY A 71 1.72 11.00 9.96
N GLU A 72 1.33 9.76 9.72
CA GLU A 72 -0.02 9.26 9.86
C GLU A 72 -0.02 7.82 10.36
N LEU A 73 -1.14 7.43 10.98
CA LEU A 73 -1.47 6.05 11.30
C LEU A 73 -2.67 5.63 10.46
N ASP A 74 -2.54 4.58 9.66
CA ASP A 74 -3.57 4.19 8.68
C ASP A 74 -4.84 3.71 9.38
N VAL A 75 -4.72 2.73 10.27
CA VAL A 75 -5.84 2.22 11.09
C VAL A 75 -5.37 1.97 12.53
N VAL A 76 -6.13 2.44 13.51
CA VAL A 76 -5.96 2.08 14.93
C VAL A 76 -7.20 1.32 15.36
N ALA A 77 -7.03 0.11 15.88
CA ALA A 77 -8.14 -0.72 16.31
C ALA A 77 -7.87 -1.42 17.64
N GLU A 78 -8.94 -1.76 18.34
CA GLU A 78 -8.89 -2.46 19.62
C GLU A 78 -9.58 -3.82 19.54
N ARG A 79 -9.00 -4.82 20.19
CA ARG A 79 -9.68 -6.06 20.51
C ARG A 79 -9.29 -6.52 21.91
N GLN A 80 -10.28 -6.78 22.76
CA GLN A 80 -10.08 -7.31 24.12
C GLN A 80 -9.07 -6.49 24.95
N GLY A 81 -9.18 -5.16 24.92
CA GLY A 81 -8.28 -4.25 25.66
C GLY A 81 -6.90 -4.04 25.03
N THR A 82 -6.58 -4.73 23.93
CA THR A 82 -5.33 -4.55 23.19
C THR A 82 -5.56 -3.61 22.02
N VAL A 83 -4.80 -2.50 21.99
CA VAL A 83 -4.83 -1.53 20.88
C VAL A 83 -3.66 -1.78 19.94
N THR A 84 -3.94 -1.83 18.65
CA THR A 84 -2.96 -2.05 17.59
C THR A 84 -3.11 -1.01 16.49
N VAL A 85 -1.98 -0.49 16.03
CA VAL A 85 -1.84 0.26 14.79
C VAL A 85 -1.58 -0.73 13.65
N PHE A 86 -2.39 -0.68 12.61
CA PHE A 86 -2.21 -1.46 11.38
C PHE A 86 -1.75 -0.52 10.27
N GLU A 87 -0.48 -0.64 9.86
CA GLU A 87 0.03 -0.02 8.63
C GLU A 87 -0.41 -0.88 7.43
N VAL A 88 -1.09 -0.28 6.46
CA VAL A 88 -1.66 -0.98 5.30
C VAL A 88 -0.85 -0.65 4.05
N LYS A 89 -0.32 -1.69 3.41
CA LYS A 89 0.41 -1.59 2.15
C LYS A 89 -0.39 -2.22 1.01
N THR A 90 -0.99 -1.37 0.19
CA THR A 90 -1.64 -1.85 -1.04
C THR A 90 -0.66 -1.88 -2.20
N ARG A 91 -0.67 -2.97 -2.96
CA ARG A 91 0.16 -3.17 -4.16
C ARG A 91 -0.74 -3.48 -5.35
N SER A 92 -0.56 -2.75 -6.45
CA SER A 92 -1.32 -2.93 -7.71
C SER A 92 -0.38 -3.25 -8.88
N GLY A 93 0.15 -4.47 -8.92
CA GLY A 93 1.03 -4.91 -10.00
C GLY A 93 1.66 -6.27 -9.71
N GLY A 94 2.10 -6.97 -10.76
CA GLY A 94 2.77 -8.27 -10.69
C GLY A 94 4.29 -8.18 -10.45
N ASP A 95 4.80 -7.03 -10.05
CA ASP A 95 6.20 -6.92 -9.62
C ASP A 95 6.34 -7.60 -8.25
N PHE A 96 6.60 -8.90 -8.34
CA PHE A 96 7.04 -9.74 -7.25
C PHE A 96 8.45 -9.27 -6.81
N GLY A 97 8.49 -8.18 -6.03
CA GLY A 97 9.44 -8.12 -4.94
C GLY A 97 8.95 -9.10 -3.87
N HIS A 98 9.82 -10.00 -3.42
CA HIS A 98 9.55 -10.98 -2.37
C HIS A 98 8.63 -10.40 -1.26
N PRO A 99 7.74 -11.18 -0.63
CA PRO A 99 6.93 -10.77 0.55
C PRO A 99 7.76 -10.28 1.77
N ALA A 100 9.06 -10.10 1.59
CA ALA A 100 10.02 -9.56 2.54
C ALA A 100 10.42 -8.11 2.22
N GLU A 101 9.56 -7.28 1.60
CA GLU A 101 9.64 -5.82 1.83
C GLU A 101 9.22 -5.55 3.29
N ALA A 102 10.09 -5.96 4.21
CA ALA A 102 9.99 -5.65 5.61
C ALA A 102 9.84 -4.14 5.73
N VAL A 103 8.88 -3.69 6.53
CA VAL A 103 8.78 -2.26 6.85
C VAL A 103 10.13 -1.86 7.43
N GLY A 104 10.84 -1.01 6.69
CA GLY A 104 12.19 -0.60 7.04
C GLY A 104 12.22 -0.06 8.47
N TRP A 105 13.35 -0.26 9.15
CA TRP A 105 13.51 0.07 10.56
C TRP A 105 13.14 1.54 10.87
N GLU A 106 13.42 2.46 9.94
CA GLU A 106 13.04 3.87 10.06
C GLU A 106 11.53 4.10 10.08
N LYS A 107 10.78 3.39 9.23
CA LYS A 107 9.32 3.49 9.19
C LYS A 107 8.71 2.85 10.44
N LEU A 108 9.23 1.70 10.90
CA LEU A 108 8.81 1.12 12.19
C LEU A 108 9.06 2.08 13.36
N ARG A 109 10.23 2.71 13.43
CA ARG A 109 10.50 3.72 14.48
C ARG A 109 9.52 4.88 14.44
N ARG A 110 9.21 5.39 13.24
CA ARG A 110 8.23 6.46 13.05
C ARG A 110 6.84 6.03 13.53
N LEU A 111 6.39 4.82 13.19
CA LEU A 111 5.10 4.28 13.62
C LEU A 111 5.03 4.17 15.15
N HIS A 112 6.09 3.71 15.82
CA HIS A 112 6.12 3.69 17.29
C HIS A 112 6.07 5.08 17.93
N VAL A 113 6.73 6.07 17.32
CA VAL A 113 6.64 7.48 17.79
C VAL A 113 5.21 8.00 17.63
N LEU A 114 4.56 7.73 16.49
CA LEU A 114 3.19 8.12 16.24
C LEU A 114 2.20 7.39 17.16
N ALA A 115 2.38 6.09 17.40
CA ALA A 115 1.55 5.32 18.33
C ALA A 115 1.60 5.89 19.77
N ARG A 116 2.77 6.35 20.22
CA ARG A 116 2.90 7.05 21.51
C ARG A 116 2.18 8.39 21.53
N ALA A 117 2.24 9.14 20.45
CA ALA A 117 1.52 10.41 20.33
C ALA A 117 0.01 10.18 20.34
N TRP A 118 -0.48 9.19 19.58
CA TRP A 118 -1.87 8.77 19.57
C TRP A 118 -2.34 8.36 20.97
N ALA A 119 -1.56 7.54 21.68
CA ALA A 119 -1.89 7.09 23.04
C ALA A 119 -2.02 8.26 24.02
N ARG A 120 -1.13 9.25 23.93
CA ARG A 120 -1.19 10.46 24.76
C ARG A 120 -2.45 11.29 24.47
N GLU A 121 -2.76 11.50 23.20
CA GLU A 121 -3.91 12.29 22.76
C GLU A 121 -5.24 11.65 23.20
N HIS A 122 -5.32 10.32 23.08
CA HIS A 122 -6.52 9.54 23.43
C HIS A 122 -6.57 9.07 24.88
N ARG A 123 -5.55 9.42 25.70
CA ARG A 123 -5.39 8.96 27.10
C ARG A 123 -5.49 7.43 27.21
N ALA A 124 -4.90 6.72 26.25
CA ALA A 124 -4.88 5.26 26.23
C ALA A 124 -4.04 4.72 27.40
N VAL A 125 -4.49 3.59 27.97
CA VAL A 125 -3.83 2.93 29.12
C VAL A 125 -2.47 2.35 28.75
N ALA A 126 -2.31 1.94 27.49
CA ALA A 126 -1.08 1.38 26.95
C ALA A 126 -0.74 2.02 25.59
N ILE A 127 0.55 1.96 25.23
CA ILE A 127 1.00 2.34 23.90
C ILE A 127 0.55 1.23 22.93
N PRO A 128 -0.11 1.57 21.80
CA PRO A 128 -0.48 0.58 20.82
C PRO A 128 0.71 -0.21 20.28
N GLY A 129 0.48 -1.50 20.02
CA GLY A 129 1.38 -2.30 19.18
C GLY A 129 1.36 -1.81 17.73
N VAL A 130 2.33 -2.23 16.93
CA VAL A 130 2.37 -1.95 15.48
C VAL A 130 2.38 -3.26 14.72
N ASP A 131 1.48 -3.37 13.74
CA ASP A 131 1.39 -4.49 12.80
C ASP A 131 1.33 -3.96 11.37
N VAL A 132 1.73 -4.79 10.40
CA VAL A 132 1.81 -4.44 8.99
C VAL A 132 1.01 -5.44 8.17
N VAL A 133 0.17 -4.91 7.30
CA VAL A 133 -0.71 -5.68 6.42
C VAL A 133 -0.38 -5.39 4.97
N ALA A 134 -0.27 -6.43 4.15
CA ALA A 134 -0.18 -6.29 2.71
C ALA A 134 -1.53 -6.60 2.06
N VAL A 135 -1.99 -5.72 1.18
CA VAL A 135 -3.14 -5.95 0.31
C VAL A 135 -2.63 -6.07 -1.11
N HIS A 136 -2.73 -7.27 -1.68
CA HIS A 136 -2.43 -7.51 -3.07
C HIS A 136 -3.70 -7.31 -3.90
N TRP A 137 -3.73 -6.24 -4.71
CA TRP A 137 -4.90 -5.86 -5.49
C TRP A 137 -4.55 -5.81 -6.99
N PRO A 138 -4.70 -6.93 -7.73
CA PRO A 138 -4.49 -6.95 -9.17
C PRO A 138 -5.44 -5.98 -9.87
N ARG A 139 -4.98 -5.33 -10.95
CA ARG A 139 -5.85 -4.48 -11.77
C ARG A 139 -7.04 -5.31 -12.29
N GLY A 140 -8.26 -4.90 -11.94
CA GLY A 140 -9.51 -5.58 -12.31
C GLY A 140 -9.78 -6.90 -11.61
N GLY A 141 -8.97 -7.28 -10.62
CA GLY A 141 -9.11 -8.54 -9.87
C GLY A 141 -9.65 -8.38 -8.46
N THR A 142 -9.93 -9.52 -7.82
CA THR A 142 -10.31 -9.58 -6.41
C THR A 142 -9.08 -9.35 -5.52
N PRO A 143 -9.15 -8.47 -4.51
CA PRO A 143 -8.04 -8.27 -3.58
C PRO A 143 -7.77 -9.52 -2.75
N ARG A 144 -6.50 -9.73 -2.40
CA ARG A 144 -6.05 -10.73 -1.44
C ARG A 144 -5.28 -10.04 -0.33
N VAL A 145 -5.58 -10.41 0.91
CA VAL A 145 -4.89 -9.88 2.09
C VAL A 145 -3.85 -10.90 2.54
N GLU A 146 -2.61 -10.44 2.64
CA GLU A 146 -1.50 -11.19 3.23
C GLU A 146 -1.09 -10.47 4.52
N HIS A 147 -1.13 -11.21 5.62
CA HIS A 147 -0.67 -10.69 6.90
C HIS A 147 0.83 -10.91 7.03
N MET A 148 1.58 -9.83 7.26
CA MET A 148 3.05 -9.85 7.26
C MET A 148 3.66 -9.72 8.67
N GLY A 149 2.82 -9.73 9.72
CA GLY A 149 3.24 -9.56 11.10
C GLY A 149 2.79 -10.67 12.05
N SER A 150 3.04 -10.49 13.35
CA SER A 150 3.02 -11.56 14.35
C SER A 150 1.68 -11.79 15.05
N LEU A 151 0.66 -10.94 14.83
CA LEU A 151 -0.57 -10.96 15.63
C LEU A 151 -1.68 -11.90 15.13
N GLY A 152 -1.45 -12.71 14.09
CA GLY A 152 -2.33 -13.81 13.66
C GLY A 152 -3.83 -13.53 13.74
N TRP A 153 -4.32 -12.53 13.02
CA TRP A 153 -5.72 -12.07 13.07
C TRP A 153 -6.56 -12.48 11.83
N LEU A 154 -6.10 -13.52 11.13
CA LEU A 154 -6.85 -14.33 10.16
C LEU A 154 -7.23 -15.68 10.79
#